data_AF-A0A931B7W2-F1
#
_entry.id   AF-A0A931B7W2-F1
#
_cell.length_a   1.000
_cell.length_b   1.000
_cell.length_c   1.000
_cell.angle_alpha   90.00
_cell.angle_beta   90.00
_cell.angle_gamma   90.00
#
_symmetry.space_group_name_H-M   'P 1'
#
loop_
_entity.id
_entity.type
_entity.pdbx_description
1 polymer ?
#
loop_
_entity_poly.entity_id
_entity_poly.type
_entity_poly.pdbx_seq_one_letter_code
_entity_poly.pdbx_strand_id
1 'polypeptide(L)'
;MSTRSLVARPCPDGGWEGRYVHSDGNPDFMVPVLIAAQRCRFAGDQDALAAHLLSHEGGWEYLGDELIDPTPDLASMFAELGEGSCYCHDWDGGAPEPLATDDDVRGTDHIEWIYVLRPEGLEVISTRRDRDDLRGPVLPWDTNLHQPISETAFHRWRPTTPPPTRLARPPRVAPPAPATAAQFISRKPAAR
;
A
#
# COMPACT_ATOMS: atom_id res chain seq x y z
N MET A 1 3.86 9.45 -16.87
CA MET A 1 3.94 8.35 -17.86
C MET A 1 2.70 7.49 -17.63
N SER A 2 1.97 7.05 -18.66
CA SER A 2 0.77 6.22 -18.45
C SER A 2 1.16 4.78 -18.16
N THR A 3 1.46 4.50 -16.89
CA THR A 3 1.45 3.14 -16.35
C THR A 3 0.02 2.85 -15.91
N ARG A 4 -0.64 1.92 -16.59
CA ARG A 4 -2.05 1.62 -16.36
C ARG A 4 -2.21 0.55 -15.29
N SER A 5 -3.18 0.75 -14.41
CA SER A 5 -3.41 -0.15 -13.29
C SER A 5 -4.88 -0.30 -12.94
N LEU A 6 -5.15 -1.17 -11.97
CA LEU A 6 -6.46 -1.36 -11.36
C LEU A 6 -6.35 -1.21 -9.85
N VAL A 7 -7.32 -0.54 -9.23
CA VAL A 7 -7.58 -0.62 -7.78
C VAL A 7 -8.80 -1.50 -7.56
N ALA A 8 -8.69 -2.49 -6.68
CA ALA A 8 -9.63 -3.59 -6.60
C ALA A 8 -9.98 -3.98 -5.18
N ARG A 9 -11.14 -4.61 -5.01
CA ARG A 9 -11.54 -5.28 -3.78
C ARG A 9 -11.68 -6.79 -4.02
N PRO A 10 -11.43 -7.63 -3.00
CA PRO A 10 -11.66 -9.06 -3.11
C PRO A 10 -13.16 -9.38 -3.20
N CYS A 11 -13.52 -10.38 -4.00
CA CYS A 11 -14.88 -10.91 -4.03
C CYS A 11 -15.04 -12.06 -3.02
N PRO A 12 -16.22 -12.24 -2.39
CA PRO A 12 -16.44 -13.29 -1.38
C PRO A 12 -16.24 -14.72 -1.88
N ASP A 13 -16.48 -14.96 -3.16
CA ASP A 13 -16.39 -16.24 -3.86
C ASP A 13 -14.99 -16.52 -4.45
N GLY A 14 -14.06 -15.57 -4.31
CA GLY A 14 -12.70 -15.62 -4.86
C GLY A 14 -12.46 -14.55 -5.93
N GLY A 15 -11.21 -14.39 -6.34
CA GLY A 15 -10.86 -13.32 -7.29
C GLY A 15 -10.96 -11.92 -6.68
N TRP A 16 -11.20 -10.94 -7.54
CA TRP A 16 -11.35 -9.53 -7.20
C TRP A 16 -12.08 -8.80 -8.33
N GLU A 17 -12.64 -7.64 -8.01
CA GLU A 17 -13.21 -6.72 -8.98
C GLU A 17 -12.61 -5.33 -8.76
N GLY A 18 -12.33 -4.60 -9.85
CA GLY A 18 -11.55 -3.38 -9.78
C GLY A 18 -11.92 -2.30 -10.78
N ARG A 19 -11.41 -1.09 -10.51
CA ARG A 19 -11.60 0.11 -11.30
C ARG A 19 -10.29 0.56 -11.94
N TYR A 20 -10.38 0.97 -13.20
CA TYR A 20 -9.26 1.43 -14.01
C TYR A 20 -8.62 2.72 -13.48
N VAL A 21 -7.29 2.79 -13.54
CA VAL A 21 -6.46 3.96 -13.27
C VAL A 21 -5.44 4.11 -14.40
N HIS A 22 -5.47 5.24 -15.11
CA HIS A 22 -4.71 5.41 -16.35
C HIS A 22 -3.22 5.71 -16.16
N SER A 23 -2.92 6.55 -15.17
CA SER A 23 -1.60 7.15 -14.96
C SER A 23 -1.06 6.79 -13.58
N ASP A 24 0.27 6.83 -13.50
CA ASP A 24 1.05 6.62 -12.27
C ASP A 24 0.79 5.31 -11.53
N GLY A 25 0.29 4.29 -12.23
CA GLY A 25 0.00 2.96 -11.71
C GLY A 25 1.23 2.14 -11.29
N ASN A 26 2.41 2.74 -11.10
CA ASN A 26 3.62 2.03 -10.67
C ASN A 26 3.58 1.78 -9.15
N PRO A 27 4.12 0.66 -8.64
CA PRO A 27 4.10 0.35 -7.21
C PRO A 27 4.80 1.37 -6.32
N ASP A 28 5.84 2.05 -6.80
CA ASP A 28 6.55 3.08 -6.06
C ASP A 28 5.71 4.33 -5.78
N PHE A 29 4.69 4.59 -6.60
CA PHE A 29 3.70 5.64 -6.39
C PHE A 29 2.44 5.11 -5.69
N MET A 30 1.82 4.07 -6.25
CA MET A 30 0.50 3.59 -5.81
C MET A 30 0.51 2.95 -4.42
N VAL A 31 1.57 2.23 -4.06
CA VAL A 31 1.62 1.57 -2.74
C VAL A 31 1.63 2.60 -1.61
N PRO A 32 2.49 3.64 -1.61
CA PRO A 32 2.41 4.71 -0.62
C PRO A 32 1.05 5.39 -0.56
N VAL A 33 0.45 5.74 -1.70
CA VAL A 33 -0.84 6.42 -1.77
C VAL A 33 -1.95 5.58 -1.11
N LEU A 34 -2.10 4.32 -1.52
CA LEU A 34 -3.19 3.47 -1.03
C LEU A 34 -3.02 3.09 0.45
N ILE A 35 -1.79 2.82 0.88
CA ILE A 35 -1.52 2.52 2.29
C ILE A 35 -1.73 3.76 3.16
N ALA A 36 -1.30 4.95 2.71
CA ALA A 36 -1.54 6.19 3.45
C ALA A 36 -3.03 6.53 3.50
N ALA A 37 -3.76 6.38 2.39
CA ALA A 37 -5.21 6.57 2.35
C ALA A 37 -5.92 5.68 3.37
N GLN A 38 -5.58 4.38 3.36
CA GLN A 38 -6.15 3.41 4.30
C GLN A 38 -5.91 3.80 5.75
N ARG A 39 -4.68 4.19 6.11
CA ARG A 39 -4.32 4.52 7.50
C ARG A 39 -4.86 5.86 7.98
N CYS A 40 -4.83 6.85 7.11
CA CYS A 40 -5.08 8.23 7.46
C CYS A 40 -6.54 8.56 7.22
N ARG A 41 -6.91 8.97 6.00
CA ARG A 41 -8.25 9.44 5.66
C ARG A 41 -9.34 8.45 6.03
N PHE A 42 -9.11 7.17 5.78
CA PHE A 42 -10.11 6.12 6.03
C PHE A 42 -9.93 5.41 7.38
N ALA A 43 -8.91 5.77 8.18
CA ALA A 43 -8.71 5.30 9.55
C ALA A 43 -8.79 3.76 9.73
N GLY A 44 -8.36 3.00 8.73
CA GLY A 44 -8.41 1.54 8.71
C GLY A 44 -9.67 0.94 8.07
N ASP A 45 -10.67 1.75 7.72
CA ASP A 45 -11.92 1.31 7.09
C ASP A 45 -11.69 0.99 5.61
N GLN A 46 -11.40 -0.28 5.36
CA GLN A 46 -11.13 -0.78 4.02
C GLN A 46 -12.35 -0.75 3.11
N ASP A 47 -13.55 -0.96 3.66
CA ASP A 47 -14.78 -0.96 2.87
C ASP A 47 -15.11 0.45 2.41
N ALA A 48 -14.89 1.46 3.26
CA ALA A 48 -15.02 2.86 2.89
C ALA A 48 -13.99 3.29 1.83
N LEU A 49 -12.72 2.85 1.95
CA LEU A 49 -11.69 3.09 0.94
C LEU A 49 -12.07 2.45 -0.40
N ALA A 50 -12.47 1.18 -0.40
CA ALA A 50 -12.91 0.47 -1.60
C ALA A 50 -14.13 1.15 -2.23
N ALA A 51 -15.15 1.49 -1.42
CA ALA A 51 -16.34 2.17 -1.91
C ALA A 51 -16.00 3.50 -2.60
N HIS A 52 -15.08 4.28 -2.03
CA HIS A 52 -14.63 5.52 -2.64
C HIS A 52 -13.91 5.28 -3.98
N LEU A 53 -12.89 4.41 -4.00
CA LEU A 53 -12.10 4.13 -5.20
C LEU A 53 -12.93 3.53 -6.35
N LEU A 54 -13.96 2.74 -6.03
CA LEU A 54 -14.80 2.08 -7.03
C LEU A 54 -16.00 2.91 -7.49
N SER A 55 -16.34 4.00 -6.77
CA SER A 55 -17.51 4.84 -7.05
C SER A 55 -17.41 5.66 -8.34
N HIS A 56 -16.21 5.85 -8.88
CA HIS A 56 -15.99 6.58 -10.13
C HIS A 56 -16.16 5.61 -11.31
N GLU A 57 -17.37 5.54 -11.86
CA GLU A 57 -17.76 4.50 -12.82
C GLU A 57 -16.97 4.53 -14.14
N GLY A 58 -16.51 5.71 -14.57
CA GLY A 58 -15.63 5.86 -15.74
C GLY A 58 -14.15 5.59 -15.44
N GLY A 59 -13.78 5.36 -14.18
CA GLY A 59 -12.40 5.19 -13.73
C GLY A 59 -11.64 6.49 -13.51
N TRP A 60 -10.36 6.32 -13.24
CA TRP A 60 -9.45 7.39 -12.84
C TRP A 60 -8.43 7.66 -13.94
N GLU A 61 -8.14 8.93 -14.17
CA GLU A 61 -6.95 9.34 -14.92
C GLU A 61 -5.73 9.18 -14.00
N TYR A 62 -5.78 9.73 -12.78
CA TYR A 62 -4.83 9.48 -11.70
C TYR A 62 -5.49 9.72 -10.34
N LEU A 63 -4.94 9.11 -9.30
CA LEU A 63 -5.37 9.31 -7.92
C LEU A 63 -4.61 10.48 -7.29
N GLY A 64 -5.25 11.24 -6.41
CA GLY A 64 -4.64 12.44 -5.84
C GLY A 64 -4.79 12.60 -4.32
N ASP A 65 -4.55 13.84 -3.89
CA ASP A 65 -4.52 14.23 -2.48
C ASP A 65 -5.87 14.10 -1.78
N GLU A 66 -6.98 14.02 -2.52
CA GLU A 66 -8.30 13.74 -1.97
C GLU A 66 -8.35 12.41 -1.23
N LEU A 67 -7.48 11.46 -1.58
CA LEU A 67 -7.38 10.17 -0.90
C LEU A 67 -6.64 10.24 0.43
N ILE A 68 -5.85 11.28 0.66
CA ILE A 68 -4.88 11.33 1.75
C ILE A 68 -5.20 12.50 2.66
N ASP A 69 -5.35 12.22 3.95
CA ASP A 69 -5.32 13.23 5.01
C ASP A 69 -4.02 13.02 5.81
N PRO A 70 -2.85 13.40 5.24
CA PRO A 70 -1.58 12.87 5.71
C PRO A 70 -1.27 13.35 7.11
N THR A 71 -0.82 12.41 7.95
CA THR A 71 -0.24 12.75 9.25
C THR A 71 1.02 13.61 9.06
N PRO A 72 1.44 14.39 10.08
CA PRO A 72 2.60 15.28 9.95
C PRO A 72 3.90 14.60 9.50
N ASP A 73 4.09 13.31 9.80
CA ASP A 73 5.24 12.52 9.37
C ASP A 73 5.19 12.11 7.88
N LEU A 74 4.00 12.05 7.28
CA LEU A 74 3.78 11.72 5.88
C LEU A 74 3.50 12.95 4.99
N ALA A 75 3.19 14.11 5.58
CA ALA A 75 2.84 15.32 4.85
C ALA A 75 3.88 15.71 3.78
N SER A 76 5.18 15.62 4.07
CA SER A 76 6.22 15.95 3.08
C SER A 76 6.30 14.96 1.91
N MET A 77 5.86 13.71 2.11
CA MET A 77 5.85 12.68 1.07
C MET A 77 4.78 12.95 0.02
N PHE A 78 3.65 13.54 0.43
CA PHE A 78 2.50 13.80 -0.43
C PHE A 78 2.30 15.28 -0.72
N ALA A 79 3.27 16.14 -0.38
CA ALA A 79 3.16 17.59 -0.58
C ALA A 79 3.03 18.01 -2.06
N GLU A 80 3.52 17.17 -2.98
CA GLU A 80 3.43 17.37 -4.42
C GLU A 80 2.33 16.52 -5.06
N LEU A 81 1.56 15.77 -4.27
CA LEU A 81 0.40 15.05 -4.77
C LEU A 81 -0.66 16.10 -5.13
N GLY A 82 -1.03 16.16 -6.40
CA GLY A 82 -2.10 17.04 -6.87
C GLY A 82 -3.48 16.48 -6.58
N GLU A 83 -4.51 17.27 -6.86
CA GLU A 83 -5.90 16.84 -6.87
C GLU A 83 -6.11 15.73 -7.90
N GLY A 84 -6.74 14.63 -7.51
CA GLY A 84 -7.00 13.48 -8.37
C GLY A 84 -7.95 13.81 -9.50
N SER A 85 -7.88 13.05 -10.58
CA SER A 85 -8.75 13.24 -11.74
C SER A 85 -9.42 11.95 -12.16
N CYS A 86 -10.70 12.05 -12.47
CA CYS A 86 -11.52 10.93 -12.89
C CYS A 86 -12.22 11.21 -14.23
N TYR A 87 -12.42 10.16 -15.01
CA TYR A 87 -13.03 10.31 -16.33
C TYR A 87 -14.50 10.73 -16.27
N CYS A 88 -15.21 10.36 -15.21
CA CYS A 88 -16.63 10.66 -15.06
C CYS A 88 -16.94 12.14 -14.75
N HIS A 89 -15.99 12.92 -14.22
CA HIS A 89 -16.20 14.32 -13.89
C HIS A 89 -15.34 15.28 -14.72
N ASP A 90 -14.09 14.92 -15.02
CA ASP A 90 -13.12 15.86 -15.60
C ASP A 90 -12.92 15.68 -17.10
N TRP A 91 -13.41 14.58 -17.68
CA TRP A 91 -13.21 14.22 -19.08
C TRP A 91 -14.54 13.97 -19.80
N ASP A 92 -15.35 15.01 -19.92
CA ASP A 92 -16.63 15.02 -20.65
C ASP A 92 -17.62 13.91 -20.23
N GLY A 93 -17.51 13.43 -18.98
CA GLY A 93 -18.40 12.40 -18.45
C GLY A 93 -18.17 11.04 -19.11
N GLY A 94 -16.92 10.55 -19.06
CA GLY A 94 -16.54 9.22 -19.54
C GLY A 94 -17.57 8.16 -19.13
N ALA A 95 -17.93 7.31 -20.09
CA ALA A 95 -19.04 6.37 -19.92
C ALA A 95 -18.79 5.44 -18.72
N PRO A 96 -19.83 5.11 -17.93
CA PRO A 96 -19.74 4.07 -16.92
C PRO A 96 -19.23 2.76 -17.50
N GLU A 97 -18.18 2.21 -16.91
CA GLU A 97 -17.67 0.88 -17.24
C GLU A 97 -18.02 -0.12 -16.12
N PRO A 98 -18.22 -1.40 -16.43
CA PRO A 98 -18.29 -2.43 -15.40
C PRO A 98 -16.96 -2.50 -14.63
N LEU A 99 -17.00 -3.02 -13.41
CA LEU A 99 -15.77 -3.35 -12.69
C LEU A 99 -15.05 -4.47 -13.43
N ALA A 100 -13.75 -4.31 -13.63
CA ALA A 100 -12.91 -5.32 -14.27
C ALA A 100 -12.67 -6.49 -13.31
N THR A 101 -12.73 -7.71 -13.84
CA THR A 101 -12.48 -8.95 -13.13
C THR A 101 -11.11 -9.54 -13.48
N ASP A 102 -10.73 -10.62 -12.82
CA ASP A 102 -9.53 -11.38 -13.16
C ASP A 102 -9.61 -11.99 -14.57
N ASP A 103 -10.79 -12.43 -15.01
CA ASP A 103 -11.02 -12.92 -16.37
C ASP A 103 -10.83 -11.82 -17.43
N ASP A 104 -11.33 -10.61 -17.16
CA ASP A 104 -11.15 -9.46 -18.08
C ASP A 104 -9.67 -9.11 -18.26
N VAL A 105 -8.89 -9.15 -17.17
CA VAL A 105 -7.45 -8.83 -17.24
C VAL A 105 -6.63 -9.88 -17.97
N ARG A 106 -7.00 -11.17 -17.90
CA ARG A 106 -6.34 -12.22 -18.69
C ARG A 106 -6.44 -11.94 -20.19
N GLY A 107 -7.54 -11.33 -20.62
CA GLY A 107 -7.82 -10.97 -22.01
C GLY A 107 -7.22 -9.64 -22.49
N THR A 108 -6.67 -8.81 -21.60
CA THR A 108 -6.18 -7.45 -21.94
C THR A 108 -4.69 -7.32 -21.76
N ASP A 109 -4.03 -6.47 -22.57
CA ASP A 109 -2.56 -6.33 -22.54
C ASP A 109 -2.02 -5.00 -22.03
N HIS A 110 -2.90 -4.05 -21.77
CA HIS A 110 -2.55 -2.70 -21.38
C HIS A 110 -2.49 -2.50 -19.85
N ILE A 111 -3.09 -3.40 -19.05
CA ILE A 111 -3.00 -3.34 -17.57
C ILE A 111 -1.66 -3.91 -17.12
N GLU A 112 -0.90 -3.14 -16.35
CA GLU A 112 0.43 -3.52 -15.86
C GLU A 112 0.42 -3.95 -14.39
N TRP A 113 -0.46 -3.34 -13.60
CA TRP A 113 -0.53 -3.53 -12.15
C TRP A 113 -1.96 -3.64 -11.65
N ILE A 114 -2.15 -4.42 -10.59
CA ILE A 114 -3.43 -4.58 -9.91
C ILE A 114 -3.18 -4.49 -8.41
N TYR A 115 -3.96 -3.65 -7.74
CA TYR A 115 -3.86 -3.37 -6.31
C TYR A 115 -5.13 -3.85 -5.63
N VAL A 116 -5.08 -5.00 -4.95
CA VAL A 116 -6.25 -5.57 -4.27
C VAL A 116 -6.21 -5.23 -2.79
N LEU A 117 -7.25 -4.55 -2.31
CA LEU A 117 -7.42 -4.17 -0.90
C LEU A 117 -7.84 -5.42 -0.09
N ARG A 118 -6.89 -6.19 0.43
CA ARG A 118 -7.17 -7.38 1.26
C ARG A 118 -7.26 -6.98 2.74
N PRO A 119 -8.09 -7.67 3.55
CA PRO A 119 -8.18 -7.40 4.99
C PRO A 119 -6.84 -7.33 5.72
N GLU A 120 -5.90 -8.20 5.36
CA GLU A 120 -4.56 -8.30 5.92
C GLU A 120 -3.54 -7.31 5.33
N GLY A 121 -3.84 -6.67 4.20
CA GLY A 121 -2.90 -5.77 3.53
C GLY A 121 -3.23 -5.44 2.06
N LEU A 122 -2.30 -4.77 1.40
CA LEU A 122 -2.39 -4.45 -0.02
C LEU A 122 -1.72 -5.55 -0.84
N GLU A 123 -2.48 -6.31 -1.62
CA GLU A 123 -1.92 -7.24 -2.61
C GLU A 123 -1.51 -6.48 -3.87
N VAL A 124 -0.26 -6.67 -4.31
CA VAL A 124 0.31 -5.99 -5.48
C VAL A 124 0.60 -7.02 -6.56
N ILE A 125 -0.21 -7.08 -7.62
CA ILE A 125 -0.07 -8.04 -8.70
C ILE A 125 0.58 -7.36 -9.90
N SER A 126 1.66 -7.96 -10.41
CA SER A 126 2.25 -7.61 -11.71
C SER A 126 1.69 -8.53 -12.78
N THR A 127 0.95 -7.98 -13.75
CA THR A 127 0.43 -8.76 -14.89
C THR A 127 1.54 -9.20 -15.84
N ARG A 128 2.70 -8.51 -15.80
CA ARG A 128 3.88 -8.83 -16.60
C ARG A 128 4.64 -10.05 -16.07
N ARG A 129 4.46 -10.41 -14.80
CA ARG A 129 5.14 -11.56 -14.21
C ARG A 129 4.60 -12.87 -14.78
N ASP A 130 3.29 -13.05 -14.68
CA ASP A 130 2.57 -14.24 -15.10
C ASP A 130 1.10 -13.85 -15.29
N ARG A 131 0.57 -14.03 -16.51
CA ARG A 131 -0.83 -13.69 -16.81
C ARG A 131 -1.80 -14.78 -16.39
N ASP A 132 -1.33 -16.02 -16.29
CA ASP A 132 -2.15 -17.14 -15.87
C ASP A 132 -2.22 -17.22 -14.33
N ASP A 133 -1.26 -16.61 -13.64
CA ASP A 133 -1.22 -16.49 -12.18
C ASP A 133 -1.33 -15.04 -11.70
N LEU A 134 -2.56 -14.56 -11.50
CA LEU A 134 -2.87 -13.21 -10.98
C LEU A 134 -2.81 -13.13 -9.44
N ARG A 135 -1.75 -13.67 -8.83
CA ARG A 135 -1.45 -13.49 -7.39
C ARG A 135 -0.35 -12.47 -7.16
N GLY A 136 -0.34 -11.77 -6.05
CA GLY A 136 0.71 -10.83 -5.67
C GLY A 136 1.25 -11.11 -4.28
N PRO A 137 2.42 -10.56 -3.92
CA PRO A 137 2.71 -10.39 -2.51
C PRO A 137 1.69 -9.47 -1.85
N VAL A 138 1.33 -9.80 -0.62
CA VAL A 138 0.53 -8.93 0.24
C VAL A 138 1.47 -8.11 1.12
N LEU A 139 1.38 -6.79 1.00
CA LEU A 139 2.07 -5.84 1.86
C LEU A 139 1.17 -5.53 3.06
N PRO A 140 1.62 -5.77 4.30
CA PRO A 140 0.84 -5.43 5.48
C PRO A 140 0.41 -3.96 5.49
N TRP A 141 -0.77 -3.70 6.06
CA TRP A 141 -1.25 -2.33 6.23
C TRP A 141 -0.35 -1.48 7.10
N ASP A 142 0.65 -2.00 7.82
CA ASP A 142 1.66 -1.26 8.61
C ASP A 142 3.04 -1.13 7.92
N THR A 143 3.14 -1.47 6.63
CA THR A 143 4.33 -1.25 5.77
C THR A 143 4.96 0.14 5.94
N ASN A 144 6.27 0.20 6.18
CA ASN A 144 6.99 1.46 6.36
C ASN A 144 7.12 2.24 5.04
N LEU A 145 6.38 3.35 4.90
CA LEU A 145 6.34 4.17 3.69
C LEU A 145 7.61 4.98 3.43
N HIS A 146 8.47 5.17 4.44
CA HIS A 146 9.75 5.87 4.25
C HIS A 146 10.82 4.99 3.58
N GLN A 147 10.55 3.70 3.41
CA GLN A 147 11.45 2.82 2.66
C GLN A 147 11.05 2.81 1.19
N PRO A 148 12.03 2.90 0.26
CA PRO A 148 11.73 2.81 -1.16
C PRO A 148 11.03 1.50 -1.52
N ILE A 149 9.93 1.62 -2.23
CA ILE A 149 9.22 0.49 -2.84
C ILE A 149 9.93 0.15 -4.17
N SER A 150 10.31 -1.11 -4.36
CA SER A 150 11.06 -1.53 -5.55
C SER A 150 10.14 -2.27 -6.52
N GLU A 151 9.83 -1.65 -7.65
CA GLU A 151 9.05 -2.27 -8.74
C GLU A 151 9.65 -3.63 -9.17
N THR A 152 10.98 -3.69 -9.29
CA THR A 152 11.70 -4.90 -9.69
C THR A 152 11.47 -6.07 -8.72
N ALA A 153 11.23 -5.80 -7.44
CA ALA A 153 10.96 -6.85 -6.46
C ALA A 153 9.61 -7.54 -6.73
N PHE A 154 8.58 -6.80 -7.14
CA PHE A 154 7.27 -7.38 -7.46
C PHE A 154 7.29 -8.21 -8.72
N HIS A 155 8.00 -7.77 -9.76
CA HIS A 155 8.19 -8.56 -11.00
C HIS A 155 8.90 -9.91 -10.74
N ARG A 156 9.77 -9.96 -9.73
CA ARG A 156 10.54 -11.17 -9.39
C ARG A 156 9.89 -12.02 -8.31
N TRP A 157 8.87 -11.53 -7.63
CA TRP A 157 8.20 -12.28 -6.57
C TRP A 157 7.57 -13.57 -7.11
N ARG A 158 7.47 -14.59 -6.26
CA ARG A 158 6.79 -15.86 -6.54
C ARG A 158 5.96 -16.25 -5.31
N PRO A 159 4.87 -17.02 -5.44
CA PRO A 159 4.05 -17.45 -4.29
C PRO A 159 4.82 -18.16 -3.17
N THR A 160 5.91 -18.85 -3.51
CA THR A 160 6.81 -19.53 -2.55
C THR A 160 7.82 -18.60 -1.90
N THR A 161 7.89 -17.34 -2.34
CA THR A 161 8.78 -16.31 -1.84
C THR A 161 8.00 -15.46 -0.83
N PRO A 162 8.57 -15.11 0.33
CA PRO A 162 7.93 -14.14 1.21
C PRO A 162 7.63 -12.84 0.44
N PRO A 163 6.60 -12.07 0.85
CA PRO A 163 6.38 -10.74 0.31
C PRO A 163 7.68 -9.92 0.34
N PRO A 164 7.86 -8.94 -0.56
CA PRO A 164 8.94 -7.97 -0.49
C PRO A 164 8.70 -7.00 0.68
N THR A 165 8.52 -7.54 1.89
CA THR A 165 8.56 -6.81 3.14
C THR A 165 9.99 -6.82 3.65
N ARG A 166 10.59 -5.63 3.74
CA ARG A 166 11.72 -5.44 4.65
C ARG A 166 11.14 -5.35 6.05
N LEU A 167 11.63 -6.24 6.92
CA LEU A 167 11.26 -6.35 8.33
C LEU A 167 11.03 -4.97 8.95
N ALA A 168 9.89 -4.82 9.64
CA ALA A 168 9.72 -3.78 10.63
C ALA A 168 10.98 -3.75 11.51
N ARG A 169 11.53 -2.56 11.73
CA ARG A 169 12.67 -2.37 12.63
C ARG A 169 12.31 -3.05 13.96
N PRO A 170 13.12 -4.01 14.47
CA PRO A 170 12.82 -4.62 15.75
C PRO A 170 12.69 -3.51 16.80
N PRO A 171 11.77 -3.63 17.78
CA PRO A 171 11.61 -2.63 18.82
C PRO A 171 12.99 -2.38 19.42
N ARG A 172 13.41 -1.10 19.43
CA ARG A 172 14.67 -0.70 20.04
C ARG A 172 14.53 -1.05 21.52
N VAL A 173 15.15 -2.16 21.95
CA VAL A 173 15.34 -2.46 23.35
C VAL A 173 16.06 -1.26 23.94
N ALA A 174 15.40 -0.56 24.86
CA ALA A 174 16.02 0.54 25.57
C ALA A 174 17.29 -0.01 26.24
N PRO A 175 18.45 0.68 26.13
CA PRO A 175 19.62 0.27 26.87
C PRO A 175 19.26 0.21 28.36
N PRO A 176 19.70 -0.83 29.09
CA PRO A 176 19.45 -0.91 30.52
C PRO A 176 19.96 0.36 31.19
N ALA A 177 19.12 0.97 32.02
CA ALA A 177 19.49 2.12 32.83
C ALA A 177 20.78 1.80 33.61
N PRO A 178 21.74 2.74 33.69
CA PRO A 178 22.97 2.51 34.44
C PRO A 178 22.61 2.24 35.90
N ALA A 179 23.05 1.08 36.40
CA ALA A 179 22.89 0.72 37.81
C ALA A 179 23.58 1.78 38.68
N THR A 180 22.79 2.42 39.55
CA THR A 180 23.32 3.31 40.57
C THR A 180 24.21 2.50 41.52
N ALA A 181 25.50 2.83 41.58
CA ALA A 181 26.44 2.17 42.47
C ALA A 181 26.03 2.40 43.94
N ALA A 182 25.64 1.32 44.61
CA ALA A 182 25.45 1.33 46.06
C ALA A 182 26.83 1.44 46.74
N GLN A 183 27.16 2.63 47.23
CA GLN A 183 28.27 2.81 48.16
C GLN A 183 27.77 2.46 49.57
N PHE A 184 28.25 1.39 50.21
CA PHE A 184 28.25 1.33 51.67
C PHE A 184 29.45 0.60 52.29
N ILE A 185 30.40 1.43 52.75
CA ILE A 185 31.13 1.44 54.03
C ILE A 185 31.75 0.13 54.54
N SER A 186 33.09 0.05 54.41
CA SER A 186 33.94 -0.91 55.13
C SER A 186 34.08 -0.53 56.60
N ARG A 187 33.69 -1.42 57.53
CA ARG A 187 34.03 -1.31 58.96
C ARG A 187 35.31 -2.11 59.23
N LYS A 188 36.37 -1.42 59.65
CA LYS A 188 37.61 -2.01 60.17
C LYS A 188 37.34 -2.82 61.45
N PRO A 189 38.00 -3.98 61.66
CA PRO A 189 38.00 -4.63 62.95
C PRO A 189 39.00 -3.93 63.90
N ALA A 190 38.61 -3.79 65.16
CA ALA A 190 39.52 -3.40 66.23
C ALA A 190 40.16 -4.67 66.82
N ALA A 191 41.49 -4.70 66.85
CA ALA A 191 42.29 -5.74 67.48
C ALA A 191 42.34 -5.53 69.00
N ARG A 192 42.31 -6.63 69.76
CA ARG A 192 42.95 -6.79 71.07
C ARG A 192 43.28 -8.25 71.30
#